data_AF-A0AAD5CD52-F1
#
_entry.id   AF-A0AAD5CD52-F1
#
_cell.length_a   1.000
_cell.length_b   1.000
_cell.length_c   1.000
_cell.angle_alpha   90.00
_cell.angle_beta   90.00
_cell.angle_gamma   90.00
#
_symmetry.space_group_name_H-M   'P 1'
#
loop_
_entity.id
_entity.type
_entity.pdbx_description
1 polymer ?
#
loop_
_entity_poly.entity_id
_entity_poly.type
_entity_poly.pdbx_seq_one_letter_code
_entity_poly.pdbx_strand_id
1 'polypeptide(L)'
;VEDFNVVAPQLKNLNISATLTHNNQCLISAPVLEFLIYKVFSGLPLSTNDFLSLEKADICVSCPKDAHQVLRLLQQLHNVKFLTLNLEIVELLSSSVELMSYQPSPFVNLKSLKIHPAGGLLEVPKRNTVKMSMELKSYLLDSSPGATLTMVSREDVRAMKDAKFAQDLISELRELLEHEKARIETKMAKMHEQGRPQVSGHIGTYIDMCWKSTSARIKKGKEKVYHIFSRLQDIKGLLTELPASNQATILPSFSALCAEFDIVMNKITECIKMDCDEDQRRLSVCLHELATTLLPSAQQSATP
;
A
#
# COMPACT_ATOMS: atom_id res chain seq x y z
N VAL A 1 -3.15 9.70 -38.93
CA VAL A 1 -1.91 10.23 -38.30
C VAL A 1 -2.35 11.48 -37.57
N GLU A 2 -2.36 11.45 -36.24
CA GLU A 2 -2.60 12.65 -35.44
C GLU A 2 -1.23 13.20 -35.04
N ASP A 3 -0.90 14.35 -35.62
CA ASP A 3 0.33 15.08 -35.34
C ASP A 3 0.06 16.16 -34.30
N PHE A 4 0.77 16.09 -33.19
CA PHE A 4 0.70 17.06 -32.11
C PHE A 4 1.80 18.10 -32.30
N ASN A 5 1.44 19.29 -32.78
CA ASN A 5 2.39 20.39 -32.98
C ASN A 5 2.27 21.42 -31.85
N VAL A 6 3.38 21.67 -31.16
CA VAL A 6 3.51 22.70 -30.12
C VAL A 6 4.43 23.80 -30.65
N VAL A 7 3.85 24.89 -31.14
CA VAL A 7 4.61 26.08 -31.55
C VAL A 7 4.40 27.17 -30.51
N ALA A 8 5.35 27.31 -29.59
CA ALA A 8 5.23 28.23 -28.47
C ALA A 8 6.59 28.87 -28.16
N PRO A 9 6.96 29.96 -28.85
CA PRO A 9 8.30 30.56 -28.78
C PRO A 9 8.75 31.03 -27.39
N GLN A 10 7.79 31.30 -26.49
CA GLN A 10 8.02 31.81 -25.13
C GLN A 10 7.82 30.71 -24.06
N LEU A 11 7.53 29.48 -24.46
CA LEU A 11 7.22 28.40 -23.53
C LEU A 11 8.48 27.92 -22.82
N LYS A 12 8.51 28.07 -21.49
CA LYS A 12 9.62 27.62 -20.65
C LYS A 12 9.44 26.21 -20.08
N ASN A 13 8.20 25.77 -19.87
CA ASN A 13 7.89 24.49 -19.24
C ASN A 13 6.85 23.74 -20.07
N LEU A 14 7.09 22.47 -20.35
CA LEU A 14 6.18 21.63 -21.10
C LEU A 14 6.04 20.26 -20.44
N ASN A 15 4.81 19.82 -20.26
CA ASN A 15 4.48 18.48 -19.79
C ASN A 15 3.58 17.80 -20.81
N ILE A 16 4.05 16.68 -21.35
CA ILE A 16 3.32 15.83 -22.28
C ILE A 16 3.12 14.49 -21.58
N SER A 17 1.86 14.11 -21.40
CA SER A 17 1.44 12.80 -20.92
C SER A 17 0.40 12.26 -21.88
N ALA A 18 0.78 11.30 -22.73
CA ALA A 18 -0.09 10.83 -23.80
C ALA A 18 0.12 9.35 -24.13
N THR A 19 -0.95 8.67 -24.51
CA THR A 19 -0.91 7.30 -25.02
C THR A 19 -0.59 7.31 -26.52
N LEU A 20 0.58 7.86 -26.87
CA LEU A 20 1.02 7.91 -28.25
C LEU A 20 1.37 6.50 -28.75
N THR A 21 1.07 6.25 -30.02
CA THR A 21 1.51 5.08 -30.75
C THR A 21 2.63 5.46 -31.72
N HIS A 22 3.29 4.48 -32.31
CA HIS A 22 4.37 4.67 -33.30
C HIS A 22 3.95 5.49 -34.54
N ASN A 23 2.65 5.69 -34.77
CA ASN A 23 2.11 6.43 -35.91
C ASN A 23 1.74 7.89 -35.59
N ASN A 24 1.97 8.35 -34.37
CA ASN A 24 1.77 9.75 -33.97
C ASN A 24 3.10 10.47 -34.07
N GLN A 25 3.13 11.77 -34.43
CA GLN A 25 4.33 12.59 -34.30
C GLN A 25 4.08 13.78 -33.38
N CYS A 26 5.01 14.06 -32.47
CA CYS A 26 5.02 15.25 -31.64
C CYS A 26 6.12 16.18 -32.14
N LEU A 27 5.73 17.31 -32.71
CA LEU A 27 6.65 18.36 -33.15
C LEU A 27 6.65 19.48 -32.11
N ILE A 28 7.81 19.81 -31.57
CA ILE A 28 7.95 20.88 -30.58
C ILE A 28 8.85 21.97 -31.14
N SER A 29 8.31 23.17 -31.26
CA SER A 29 9.03 24.40 -31.57
C SER A 29 8.90 25.37 -30.39
N ALA A 30 9.81 25.21 -29.44
CA ALA A 30 9.89 25.99 -28.20
C ALA A 30 11.36 26.27 -27.86
N PRO A 31 12.01 27.27 -28.50
CA PRO A 31 13.45 27.52 -28.39
C PRO A 31 13.92 27.91 -26.98
N VAL A 32 13.04 28.49 -26.16
CA VAL A 32 13.33 28.89 -24.77
C VAL A 32 12.85 27.87 -23.74
N LEU A 33 12.53 26.64 -24.16
CA LEU A 33 12.09 25.59 -23.26
C LEU A 33 13.22 25.20 -22.31
N GLU A 34 13.01 25.41 -21.01
CA GLU A 34 13.96 25.14 -19.94
C GLU A 34 13.67 23.79 -19.26
N PHE A 35 12.40 23.35 -19.23
CA PHE A 35 11.97 22.12 -18.61
C PHE A 35 10.97 21.31 -19.44
N LEU A 36 11.27 20.02 -19.64
CA LEU A 36 10.43 19.07 -20.35
C LEU A 36 10.10 17.86 -19.46
N ILE A 37 8.82 17.54 -19.35
CA ILE A 37 8.34 16.24 -18.90
C ILE A 37 7.69 15.56 -20.11
N TYR A 38 8.17 14.39 -20.49
CA TYR A 38 7.68 13.62 -21.62
C TYR A 38 7.38 12.18 -21.20
N LYS A 39 6.10 11.87 -21.03
CA LYS A 39 5.59 10.58 -20.55
C LYS A 39 4.69 9.96 -21.61
N VAL A 40 5.14 8.86 -22.21
CA VAL A 40 4.39 8.18 -23.27
C VAL A 40 4.33 6.67 -23.10
N PHE A 41 3.30 6.06 -23.68
CA PHE A 41 3.10 4.62 -23.59
C PHE A 41 4.02 3.84 -24.55
N SER A 42 4.02 4.17 -25.84
CA SER A 42 4.79 3.46 -26.86
C SER A 42 5.35 4.40 -27.93
N GLY A 43 6.55 4.08 -28.44
CA GLY A 43 7.24 4.92 -29.43
C GLY A 43 7.84 6.20 -28.85
N LEU A 44 8.76 6.81 -29.59
CA LEU A 44 9.42 8.07 -29.25
C LEU A 44 9.36 9.04 -30.43
N PRO A 45 8.14 9.44 -30.85
CA PRO A 45 8.01 10.24 -32.05
C PRO A 45 8.17 11.73 -31.71
N LEU A 46 9.28 12.09 -31.09
CA LEU A 46 9.59 13.45 -30.70
C LEU A 46 10.52 14.07 -31.74
N SER A 47 10.05 15.12 -32.40
CA SER A 47 10.85 15.93 -33.34
C SER A 47 10.95 17.34 -32.79
N THR A 48 12.16 17.90 -32.81
CA THR A 48 12.47 19.23 -32.30
C THR A 48 13.59 19.86 -33.13
N ASN A 49 13.60 21.19 -33.19
CA ASN A 49 14.67 21.98 -33.81
C ASN A 49 15.77 22.28 -32.78
N ASP A 50 16.26 21.22 -32.12
CA ASP A 50 17.21 21.23 -31.01
C ASP A 50 16.73 21.97 -29.74
N PHE A 51 16.86 21.29 -28.60
CA PHE A 51 16.49 21.82 -27.30
C PHE A 51 17.61 22.70 -26.72
N LEU A 52 17.85 23.85 -27.37
CA LEU A 52 18.99 24.73 -27.08
C LEU A 52 19.00 25.27 -25.63
N SER A 53 17.82 25.56 -25.07
CA SER A 53 17.70 26.15 -23.72
C SER A 53 17.36 25.12 -22.63
N LEU A 54 17.23 23.84 -22.96
CA LEU A 54 16.66 22.86 -22.06
C LEU A 54 17.65 22.45 -20.98
N GLU A 55 17.32 22.78 -19.73
CA GLU A 55 18.15 22.48 -18.57
C GLU A 55 17.73 21.20 -17.87
N LYS A 56 16.44 20.84 -17.93
CA LYS A 56 15.89 19.68 -17.24
C LYS A 56 14.95 18.88 -18.14
N ALA A 57 15.11 17.56 -18.13
CA ALA A 57 14.26 16.64 -18.86
C ALA A 57 13.88 15.42 -17.99
N ASP A 58 12.60 15.05 -18.00
CA ASP A 58 12.07 13.80 -17.45
C ASP A 58 11.41 13.01 -18.59
N ILE A 59 12.10 11.97 -19.06
CA ILE A 59 11.69 11.16 -20.20
C ILE A 59 11.30 9.76 -19.69
N CYS A 60 10.02 9.43 -19.84
CA CYS A 60 9.47 8.14 -19.44
C CYS A 60 8.70 7.50 -20.59
N VAL A 61 9.16 6.33 -21.04
CA VAL A 61 8.52 5.57 -22.11
C VAL A 61 8.21 4.16 -21.60
N SER A 62 6.92 3.82 -21.49
CA SER A 62 6.51 2.57 -20.82
C SER A 62 6.95 1.31 -21.60
N CYS A 63 6.86 1.35 -22.92
CA CYS A 63 7.20 0.25 -23.82
C CYS A 63 8.05 0.75 -24.99
N PRO A 64 9.33 1.12 -24.77
CA PRO A 64 10.20 1.58 -25.84
C PRO A 64 10.55 0.39 -26.73
N LYS A 65 10.50 0.60 -28.06
CA LYS A 65 10.71 -0.46 -29.06
C LYS A 65 11.88 -0.20 -30.01
N ASP A 66 12.28 1.06 -30.17
CA ASP A 66 13.27 1.49 -31.16
C ASP A 66 14.41 2.22 -30.45
N ALA A 67 15.55 1.53 -30.31
CA ALA A 67 16.74 2.07 -29.68
C ALA A 67 17.33 3.26 -30.46
N HIS A 68 17.20 3.29 -31.79
CA HIS A 68 17.67 4.42 -32.60
C HIS A 68 16.86 5.69 -32.33
N GLN A 69 15.53 5.57 -32.14
CA GLN A 69 14.70 6.72 -31.74
C GLN A 69 15.08 7.24 -30.36
N VAL A 70 15.32 6.35 -29.40
CA VAL A 70 15.81 6.73 -28.07
C VAL A 70 17.13 7.48 -28.17
N LEU A 71 18.11 6.92 -28.89
CA LEU A 71 19.44 7.55 -29.03
C LEU A 71 19.35 8.92 -29.71
N ARG A 72 18.55 9.05 -30.78
CA ARG A 72 18.31 10.35 -31.42
C ARG A 72 17.72 11.37 -30.45
N LEU A 73 16.75 10.96 -29.62
CA LEU A 73 16.23 11.85 -28.58
C LEU A 73 17.32 12.25 -27.59
N LEU A 74 18.12 11.30 -27.08
CA LEU A 74 19.19 11.61 -26.13
C LEU A 74 20.20 12.61 -26.71
N GLN A 75 20.52 12.52 -28.00
CA GLN A 75 21.38 13.48 -28.70
C GLN A 75 20.76 14.89 -28.74
N GLN A 76 19.44 15.00 -28.89
CA GLN A 76 18.73 16.29 -28.85
C GLN A 76 18.71 16.94 -27.46
N LEU A 77 18.96 16.16 -26.39
CA LEU A 77 19.00 16.62 -25.00
C LEU A 77 20.39 17.05 -24.54
N HIS A 78 21.31 17.39 -25.45
CA HIS A 78 22.72 17.65 -25.15
C HIS A 78 22.99 18.78 -24.13
N ASN A 79 22.07 19.75 -23.96
CA ASN A 79 22.22 20.85 -23.02
C ASN A 79 21.70 20.58 -21.60
N VAL A 80 21.05 19.43 -21.37
CA VAL A 80 20.40 19.17 -20.08
C VAL A 80 21.42 19.04 -18.95
N LYS A 81 21.13 19.70 -17.83
CA LYS A 81 21.86 19.61 -16.56
C LYS A 81 21.27 18.53 -15.66
N PHE A 82 19.97 18.29 -15.77
CA PHE A 82 19.24 17.32 -14.94
C PHE A 82 18.39 16.42 -15.82
N LEU A 83 18.82 15.17 -15.98
CA LEU A 83 18.11 14.18 -16.79
C LEU A 83 17.49 13.12 -15.87
N THR A 84 16.22 12.81 -16.12
CA THR A 84 15.53 11.67 -15.55
C THR A 84 15.08 10.76 -16.69
N LEU A 85 15.45 9.48 -16.62
CA LEU A 85 15.05 8.44 -17.56
C LEU A 85 14.29 7.34 -16.82
N ASN A 86 13.44 6.62 -17.52
CA ASN A 86 12.89 5.40 -16.97
C ASN A 86 13.73 4.13 -17.24
N LEU A 87 13.57 3.12 -16.40
CA LEU A 87 14.35 1.89 -16.44
C LEU A 87 14.20 1.12 -17.76
N GLU A 88 13.03 1.18 -18.38
CA GLU A 88 12.74 0.51 -19.66
C GLU A 88 13.57 1.08 -20.82
N ILE A 89 13.88 2.38 -20.79
CA ILE A 89 14.82 3.00 -21.74
C ILE A 89 16.21 2.41 -21.55
N VAL A 90 16.65 2.28 -20.29
CA VAL A 90 17.96 1.74 -19.93
C VAL A 90 18.08 0.26 -20.32
N GLU A 91 17.04 -0.54 -20.09
CA GLU A 91 16.96 -1.96 -20.51
C GLU A 91 17.13 -2.11 -22.03
N LEU A 92 16.39 -1.30 -22.80
CA LEU A 92 16.45 -1.34 -24.26
C LEU A 92 17.85 -0.98 -24.77
N LEU A 93 18.40 0.15 -24.29
CA LEU A 93 19.71 0.62 -24.69
C LEU A 93 20.85 -0.31 -24.27
N SER A 94 20.77 -0.90 -23.07
CA SER A 94 21.75 -1.89 -22.59
C SER A 94 21.74 -3.17 -23.43
N SER A 95 20.64 -3.45 -24.14
CA SER A 95 20.50 -4.58 -25.06
C SER A 95 20.89 -4.24 -26.49
N SER A 96 21.34 -3.00 -26.76
CA SER A 96 21.68 -2.49 -28.10
C SER A 96 22.94 -1.61 -28.04
N VAL A 97 23.94 -2.08 -27.29
CA VAL A 97 25.18 -1.33 -27.02
C VAL A 97 26.01 -1.05 -28.28
N GLU A 98 25.85 -1.87 -29.32
CA GLU A 98 26.54 -1.71 -30.60
C GLU A 98 26.19 -0.38 -31.28
N LEU A 99 24.98 0.14 -31.01
CA LEU A 99 24.50 1.40 -31.57
C LEU A 99 25.22 2.63 -30.99
N MET A 100 25.80 2.50 -29.79
CA MET A 100 26.43 3.60 -29.07
C MET A 100 27.93 3.41 -28.84
N SER A 101 28.52 2.26 -29.18
CA SER A 101 29.95 1.99 -28.95
C SER A 101 30.89 3.01 -29.58
N TYR A 102 30.47 3.66 -30.68
CA TYR A 102 31.28 4.64 -31.42
C TYR A 102 30.73 6.07 -31.32
N GLN A 103 29.63 6.27 -30.60
CA GLN A 103 29.02 7.60 -30.48
C GLN A 103 29.53 8.31 -29.24
N PRO A 104 29.92 9.60 -29.34
CA PRO A 104 30.30 10.36 -28.16
C PRO A 104 29.08 10.58 -27.26
N SER A 105 29.32 10.67 -25.96
CA SER A 105 28.29 11.04 -25.00
C SER A 105 27.75 12.44 -25.32
N PRO A 106 26.41 12.63 -25.48
CA PRO A 106 25.84 13.92 -25.83
C PRO A 106 25.79 14.89 -24.64
N PHE A 107 26.06 14.42 -23.42
CA PHE A 107 25.81 15.16 -22.19
C PHE A 107 27.09 15.79 -21.64
N VAL A 108 27.44 16.98 -22.12
CA VAL A 108 28.63 17.73 -21.65
C VAL A 108 28.37 18.59 -20.42
N ASN A 109 27.10 18.90 -20.14
CA ASN A 109 26.68 19.81 -19.06
C ASN A 109 25.93 19.10 -17.91
N LEU A 110 25.92 17.77 -17.90
CA LEU A 110 25.11 16.99 -16.98
C LEU A 110 25.64 17.12 -15.56
N LYS A 111 24.73 17.39 -14.63
CA LYS A 111 25.00 17.43 -13.19
C LYS A 111 24.37 16.26 -12.47
N SER A 112 23.24 15.77 -12.97
CA SER A 112 22.51 14.65 -12.36
C SER A 112 21.80 13.82 -13.42
N LEU A 113 21.99 12.51 -13.34
CA LEU A 113 21.20 11.49 -14.03
C LEU A 113 20.41 10.68 -13.00
N LYS A 114 19.09 10.68 -13.12
CA LYS A 114 18.19 9.85 -12.31
C LYS A 114 17.54 8.80 -13.18
N ILE A 115 17.47 7.57 -12.69
CA ILE A 115 16.82 6.45 -13.36
C ILE A 115 15.80 5.86 -12.40
N HIS A 116 14.54 5.81 -12.82
CA HIS A 116 13.46 5.19 -12.04
C HIS A 116 12.66 4.22 -12.90
N PRO A 117 12.04 3.17 -12.36
CA PRO A 117 11.11 2.37 -13.16
C PRO A 117 9.90 3.22 -13.60
N ALA A 118 9.31 2.91 -14.76
CA ALA A 118 8.03 3.51 -15.14
C ALA A 118 6.97 3.14 -14.10
N GLY A 119 6.31 4.13 -13.52
CA GLY A 119 5.22 3.92 -12.58
C GLY A 119 3.94 3.52 -13.30
N GLY A 120 3.55 2.25 -13.21
CA GLY A 120 2.14 1.89 -13.02
C GLY A 120 1.30 1.39 -14.19
N LEU A 121 1.77 0.50 -15.08
CA LEU A 121 0.82 -0.11 -16.05
C LEU A 121 0.91 -1.61 -16.27
N LEU A 122 2.01 -2.27 -15.90
CA LEU A 122 2.07 -3.73 -15.97
C LEU A 122 2.88 -4.20 -14.77
N GLU A 123 2.31 -5.11 -14.00
CA GLU A 123 3.10 -6.12 -13.28
C GLU A 123 3.87 -6.91 -14.33
N VAL A 124 4.94 -6.32 -14.87
CA VAL A 124 5.84 -7.04 -15.73
C VAL A 124 6.48 -8.09 -14.83
N PRO A 125 6.28 -9.38 -15.11
CA PRO A 125 6.74 -10.46 -14.24
C PRO A 125 8.22 -10.29 -13.99
N LYS A 126 8.65 -10.43 -12.72
CA LYS A 126 10.04 -10.38 -12.21
C LYS A 126 11.08 -10.24 -13.33
N ARG A 127 11.18 -9.07 -13.95
CA ARG A 127 12.27 -8.82 -14.89
C ARG A 127 13.51 -8.81 -14.01
N ASN A 128 14.47 -9.65 -14.38
CA ASN A 128 15.77 -9.76 -13.70
C ASN A 128 16.32 -8.37 -13.41
N THR A 129 17.10 -8.27 -12.33
CA THR A 129 17.84 -7.07 -11.95
C THR A 129 18.42 -6.40 -13.20
N VAL A 130 17.86 -5.25 -13.56
CA VAL A 130 18.32 -4.52 -14.74
C VAL A 130 19.70 -3.99 -14.44
N LYS A 131 20.70 -4.59 -15.08
CA LYS A 131 22.07 -4.12 -15.00
C LYS A 131 22.35 -3.22 -16.19
N MET A 132 22.58 -1.95 -15.93
CA MET A 132 23.10 -1.02 -16.94
C MET A 132 24.45 -1.53 -17.45
N SER A 133 24.61 -1.62 -18.77
CA SER A 133 25.89 -1.99 -19.38
C SER A 133 26.95 -0.91 -19.15
N MET A 134 28.23 -1.28 -19.20
CA MET A 134 29.32 -0.32 -19.00
C MET A 134 29.39 0.68 -20.16
N GLU A 135 29.08 0.22 -21.37
CA GLU A 135 29.00 1.00 -22.60
C GLU A 135 27.91 2.07 -22.50
N LEU A 136 26.72 1.70 -22.04
CA LEU A 136 25.64 2.67 -21.82
C LEU A 136 26.00 3.67 -20.72
N LYS A 137 26.60 3.19 -19.63
CA LYS A 137 27.03 4.07 -18.54
C LYS A 137 28.05 5.10 -19.03
N SER A 138 29.04 4.65 -19.82
CA SER A 138 30.05 5.49 -20.47
C SER A 138 29.39 6.50 -21.42
N TYR A 139 28.50 6.02 -22.30
CA TYR A 139 27.73 6.87 -23.22
C TYR A 139 26.90 7.95 -22.50
N LEU A 140 26.35 7.68 -21.32
CA LEU A 140 25.54 8.66 -20.59
C LEU A 140 26.36 9.65 -19.75
N LEU A 141 27.59 9.29 -19.33
CA LEU A 141 28.31 10.01 -18.27
C LEU A 141 29.74 10.44 -18.61
N ASP A 142 30.40 9.88 -19.62
CA ASP A 142 31.84 10.13 -19.86
C ASP A 142 32.16 11.60 -20.18
N SER A 143 31.23 12.30 -20.84
CA SER A 143 31.36 13.75 -21.10
C SER A 143 31.09 14.62 -19.87
N SER A 144 30.62 14.04 -18.75
CA SER A 144 30.27 14.74 -17.51
C SER A 144 30.72 13.95 -16.27
N PRO A 145 32.04 13.85 -16.00
CA PRO A 145 32.58 13.04 -14.89
C PRO A 145 32.13 13.52 -13.49
N GLY A 146 31.67 14.77 -13.36
CA GLY A 146 31.11 15.32 -12.13
C GLY A 146 29.62 15.03 -11.90
N ALA A 147 28.94 14.36 -12.84
CA ALA A 147 27.51 14.09 -12.75
C ALA A 147 27.21 12.99 -11.71
N THR A 148 26.19 13.20 -10.89
CA THR A 148 25.70 12.17 -9.97
C THR A 148 24.75 11.21 -10.69
N LEU A 149 24.99 9.91 -10.57
CA LEU A 149 24.05 8.87 -11.02
C LEU A 149 23.25 8.34 -9.83
N THR A 150 21.92 8.41 -9.90
CA THR A 150 21.01 7.75 -8.97
C THR A 150 20.10 6.82 -9.73
N MET A 151 20.09 5.54 -9.36
CA MET A 151 19.27 4.53 -10.00
C MET A 151 18.42 3.84 -8.94
N VAL A 152 17.11 3.82 -9.16
CA VAL A 152 16.13 3.16 -8.30
C VAL A 152 15.69 1.88 -8.99
N SER A 153 15.79 0.74 -8.31
CA SER A 153 15.37 -0.55 -8.87
C SER A 153 13.85 -0.73 -8.81
N ARG A 154 13.33 -1.74 -9.52
CA ARG A 154 11.90 -2.12 -9.40
C ARG A 154 11.61 -2.68 -8.00
N GLU A 155 12.59 -3.39 -7.46
CA GLU A 155 12.57 -3.98 -6.11
C GLU A 155 12.45 -2.88 -5.06
N ASP A 156 13.22 -1.78 -5.16
CA ASP A 156 13.14 -0.65 -4.23
C ASP A 156 11.75 0.01 -4.26
N VAL A 157 11.18 0.21 -5.46
CA VAL A 157 9.85 0.79 -5.59
C VAL A 157 8.77 -0.14 -5.04
N ARG A 158 8.86 -1.45 -5.26
CA ARG A 158 7.95 -2.43 -4.65
C ARG A 158 8.09 -2.43 -3.13
N ALA A 159 9.31 -2.55 -2.62
CA ALA A 159 9.60 -2.50 -1.19
C ALA A 159 9.09 -1.22 -0.52
N MET A 160 9.19 -0.07 -1.20
CA MET A 160 8.65 1.19 -0.68
C MET A 160 7.12 1.19 -0.64
N LYS A 161 6.45 0.65 -1.67
CA LYS A 161 4.98 0.50 -1.70
C LYS A 161 4.50 -0.47 -0.63
N ASP A 162 5.14 -1.64 -0.52
CA ASP A 162 4.79 -2.69 0.43
C ASP A 162 5.03 -2.21 1.86
N ALA A 163 6.12 -1.47 2.11
CA ALA A 163 6.40 -0.86 3.40
C ALA A 163 5.34 0.17 3.78
N LYS A 164 4.93 1.02 2.83
CA LYS A 164 3.85 1.99 3.05
C LYS A 164 2.52 1.28 3.34
N PHE A 165 2.17 0.29 2.54
CA PHE A 165 0.94 -0.48 2.71
C PHE A 165 0.91 -1.21 4.07
N ALA A 166 2.04 -1.78 4.51
CA ALA A 166 2.16 -2.38 5.83
C ALA A 166 1.97 -1.34 6.97
N GLN A 167 2.51 -0.12 6.82
CA GLN A 167 2.32 0.96 7.79
C GLN A 167 0.86 1.44 7.87
N ASP A 168 0.20 1.56 6.71
CA ASP A 168 -1.21 1.93 6.62
C ASP A 168 -2.07 0.85 7.32
N LEU A 169 -1.82 -0.44 7.04
CA LEU A 169 -2.49 -1.56 7.71
C LEU A 169 -2.25 -1.60 9.23
N ILE A 170 -1.03 -1.33 9.69
CA ILE A 170 -0.72 -1.25 11.13
C ILE A 170 -1.55 -0.14 11.79
N SER A 171 -1.66 1.01 11.14
CA SER A 171 -2.40 2.16 11.66
C SER A 171 -3.90 1.86 11.74
N GLU A 172 -4.48 1.33 10.67
CA GLU A 172 -5.89 0.88 10.64
C GLU A 172 -6.17 -0.16 11.73
N LEU A 173 -5.27 -1.13 11.91
CA LEU A 173 -5.50 -2.21 12.87
C LEU A 173 -5.39 -1.70 14.31
N ARG A 174 -4.48 -0.78 14.60
CA ARG A 174 -4.36 -0.13 15.91
C ARG A 174 -5.64 0.62 16.27
N GLU A 175 -6.21 1.38 15.34
CA GLU A 175 -7.48 2.07 15.56
C GLU A 175 -8.62 1.07 15.86
N LEU A 176 -8.67 -0.04 15.12
CA LEU A 176 -9.66 -1.08 15.34
C LEU A 176 -9.50 -1.76 16.71
N LEU A 177 -8.25 -2.02 17.15
CA LEU A 177 -7.98 -2.59 18.48
C LEU A 177 -8.39 -1.64 19.61
N GLU A 178 -8.06 -0.36 19.51
CA GLU A 178 -8.46 0.64 20.50
C GLU A 178 -9.99 0.81 20.55
N HIS A 179 -10.65 0.82 19.39
CA HIS A 179 -12.11 0.85 19.33
C HIS A 179 -12.74 -0.38 20.02
N GLU A 180 -12.22 -1.58 19.76
CA GLU A 180 -12.72 -2.79 20.38
C GLU A 180 -12.48 -2.83 21.89
N LYS A 181 -11.30 -2.39 22.33
CA LYS A 181 -10.96 -2.26 23.75
C LYS A 181 -11.93 -1.33 24.48
N ALA A 182 -12.15 -0.11 23.97
CA ALA A 182 -13.08 0.86 24.56
C ALA A 182 -14.52 0.33 24.58
N ARG A 183 -14.95 -0.36 23.52
CA ARG A 183 -16.27 -0.99 23.44
C ARG A 183 -16.45 -2.07 24.51
N ILE A 184 -15.42 -2.90 24.74
CA ILE A 184 -15.44 -3.93 25.77
C ILE A 184 -15.48 -3.30 27.18
N GLU A 185 -14.64 -2.31 27.44
CA GLU A 185 -14.59 -1.61 28.74
C GLU A 185 -15.94 -0.95 29.07
N THR A 186 -16.55 -0.28 28.09
CA THR A 186 -17.89 0.30 28.24
C THR A 186 -18.95 -0.76 28.58
N LYS A 187 -18.86 -1.95 27.95
CA LYS A 187 -19.79 -3.05 28.22
C LYS A 187 -19.57 -3.60 29.64
N MET A 188 -18.32 -3.81 30.04
CA MET A 188 -17.98 -4.29 31.38
C MET A 188 -18.51 -3.33 32.47
N ALA A 189 -18.33 -2.02 32.30
CA ALA A 189 -18.86 -1.01 33.22
C ALA A 189 -20.39 -1.09 33.36
N LYS A 190 -21.12 -1.18 32.24
CA LYS A 190 -22.60 -1.29 32.26
C LYS A 190 -23.10 -2.56 32.94
N MET A 191 -22.38 -3.67 32.80
CA MET A 191 -22.72 -4.93 33.48
C MET A 191 -22.58 -4.83 35.00
N HIS A 192 -21.63 -4.03 35.50
CA HIS A 192 -21.47 -3.78 36.94
C HIS A 192 -22.58 -2.88 37.51
N GLU A 193 -23.16 -1.99 36.71
CA GLU A 193 -24.20 -1.04 37.15
C GLU A 193 -25.63 -1.59 37.08
N GLN A 194 -25.91 -2.56 36.20
CA GLN A 194 -27.25 -3.12 36.06
C GLN A 194 -27.58 -4.11 37.19
N GLY A 195 -28.41 -3.66 38.13
CA GLY A 195 -29.09 -4.52 39.10
C GLY A 195 -30.04 -5.54 38.45
N ARG A 196 -30.37 -6.60 39.21
CA ARG A 196 -31.10 -7.81 38.77
C ARG A 196 -32.28 -7.47 37.82
N PRO A 197 -32.33 -8.05 36.61
CA PRO A 197 -33.54 -8.02 35.80
C PRO A 197 -34.62 -8.90 36.46
N GLN A 198 -35.87 -8.42 36.49
CA GLN A 198 -37.02 -9.27 36.80
C GLN A 198 -37.16 -10.33 35.72
N VAL A 199 -37.15 -11.60 36.12
CA VAL A 199 -37.49 -12.71 35.22
C VAL A 199 -39.01 -12.89 35.26
N SER A 200 -39.67 -12.64 34.13
CA SER A 200 -41.08 -12.91 33.94
C SER A 200 -41.23 -13.74 32.67
N GLY A 201 -41.49 -15.05 32.80
CA GLY A 201 -41.75 -15.92 31.65
C GLY A 201 -41.64 -17.42 31.95
N HIS A 202 -42.03 -18.25 30.97
CA HIS A 202 -41.86 -19.70 31.01
C HIS A 202 -40.37 -20.08 30.97
N ILE A 203 -39.93 -20.91 31.92
CA ILE A 203 -38.52 -21.31 32.08
C ILE A 203 -37.93 -21.98 30.83
N GLY A 204 -38.74 -22.76 30.10
CA GLY A 204 -38.30 -23.41 28.87
C GLY A 204 -37.92 -22.43 27.75
N THR A 205 -38.68 -21.35 27.56
CA THR A 205 -38.36 -20.32 26.56
C THR A 205 -37.17 -19.47 27.00
N TYR A 206 -36.97 -19.32 28.32
CA TYR A 206 -35.83 -18.61 28.88
C TYR A 206 -34.49 -19.33 28.66
N ILE A 207 -34.43 -20.65 28.88
CA ILE A 207 -33.22 -21.47 28.67
C ILE A 207 -32.77 -21.40 27.21
N ASP A 208 -33.70 -21.57 26.27
CA ASP A 208 -33.41 -21.51 24.82
C ASP A 208 -32.87 -20.11 24.42
N MET A 209 -33.46 -19.04 24.97
CA MET A 209 -33.00 -17.67 24.73
C MET A 209 -31.57 -17.43 25.24
N CYS A 210 -31.26 -17.87 26.46
CA CYS A 210 -29.90 -17.78 27.02
C CYS A 210 -28.88 -18.54 26.15
N TRP A 211 -29.20 -19.77 25.75
CA TRP A 211 -28.29 -20.56 24.91
C TRP A 211 -28.06 -19.93 23.53
N LYS A 212 -29.12 -19.45 22.87
CA LYS A 212 -29.03 -18.73 21.59
C LYS A 212 -28.21 -17.44 21.72
N SER A 213 -28.44 -16.67 22.78
CA SER A 213 -27.68 -15.46 23.08
C SER A 213 -26.18 -15.75 23.24
N THR A 214 -25.81 -16.69 24.10
CA THR A 214 -24.41 -17.08 24.34
C THR A 214 -23.73 -17.57 23.06
N SER A 215 -24.40 -18.45 22.31
CA SER A 215 -23.89 -18.97 21.04
C SER A 215 -23.62 -17.84 20.02
N ALA A 216 -24.54 -16.89 19.91
CA ALA A 216 -24.39 -15.73 19.01
C ALA A 216 -23.21 -14.83 19.43
N ARG A 217 -22.99 -14.62 20.74
CA ARG A 217 -21.89 -13.82 21.27
C ARG A 217 -20.53 -14.48 21.03
N ILE A 218 -20.42 -15.80 21.28
CA ILE A 218 -19.22 -16.58 20.99
C ILE A 218 -18.88 -16.49 19.49
N LYS A 219 -19.87 -16.69 18.62
CA LYS A 219 -19.68 -16.59 17.17
C LYS A 219 -19.16 -15.21 16.76
N LYS A 220 -19.78 -14.13 17.25
CA LYS A 220 -19.35 -12.76 16.97
C LYS A 220 -17.94 -12.46 17.48
N GLY A 221 -17.58 -12.97 18.67
CA GLY A 221 -16.22 -12.86 19.22
C GLY A 221 -15.19 -13.55 18.32
N LYS A 222 -15.50 -14.77 17.88
CA LYS A 222 -14.65 -15.56 16.97
C LYS A 222 -14.43 -14.85 15.64
N GLU A 223 -15.48 -14.34 15.01
CA GLU A 223 -15.39 -13.61 13.74
C GLU A 223 -14.47 -12.39 13.83
N LYS A 224 -14.54 -11.65 14.94
CA LYS A 224 -13.66 -10.49 15.17
C LYS A 224 -12.21 -10.88 15.35
N VAL A 225 -11.93 -11.88 16.19
CA VAL A 225 -10.56 -12.39 16.41
C VAL A 225 -9.97 -12.87 15.09
N TYR A 226 -10.75 -13.59 14.29
CA TYR A 226 -10.33 -14.07 12.98
C TYR A 226 -10.02 -12.92 12.01
N HIS A 227 -10.88 -11.89 11.94
CA HIS A 227 -10.65 -10.73 11.09
C HIS A 227 -9.34 -10.00 11.45
N ILE A 228 -9.10 -9.75 12.74
CA ILE A 228 -7.88 -9.09 13.21
C ILE A 228 -6.64 -9.95 12.92
N PHE A 229 -6.73 -11.25 13.20
CA PHE A 229 -5.64 -12.19 12.98
C PHE A 229 -5.26 -12.29 11.50
N SER A 230 -6.25 -12.30 10.59
CA SER A 230 -6.00 -12.29 9.14
C SER A 230 -5.20 -11.06 8.73
N ARG A 231 -5.56 -9.86 9.24
CA ARG A 231 -4.83 -8.61 8.95
C ARG A 231 -3.39 -8.65 9.48
N LEU A 232 -3.15 -9.24 10.65
CA LEU A 232 -1.80 -9.47 11.17
C LEU A 232 -0.99 -10.40 10.28
N GLN A 233 -1.61 -11.43 9.71
CA GLN A 233 -0.95 -12.32 8.74
C GLN A 233 -0.60 -11.59 7.45
N ASP A 234 -1.47 -10.71 6.94
CA ASP A 234 -1.18 -9.89 5.77
C ASP A 234 0.06 -9.02 6.00
N ILE A 235 0.14 -8.33 7.14
CA ILE A 235 1.31 -7.52 7.52
C ILE A 235 2.57 -8.40 7.63
N LYS A 236 2.45 -9.59 8.24
CA LYS A 236 3.56 -10.54 8.36
C LYS A 236 4.07 -10.99 6.99
N GLY A 237 3.17 -11.25 6.04
CA GLY A 237 3.50 -11.60 4.66
C GLY A 237 4.23 -10.47 3.94
N LEU A 238 3.81 -9.22 4.13
CA LEU A 238 4.52 -8.06 3.59
C LEU A 238 5.93 -7.93 4.19
N LEU A 239 6.06 -8.07 5.51
CA LEU A 239 7.34 -7.98 6.20
C LEU A 239 8.38 -8.99 5.69
N THR A 240 7.97 -10.20 5.33
CA THR A 240 8.90 -11.23 4.83
C THR A 240 9.49 -10.90 3.45
N GLU A 241 8.81 -10.07 2.66
CA GLU A 241 9.25 -9.65 1.32
C GLU A 241 10.05 -8.33 1.34
N LEU A 242 10.06 -7.62 2.47
CA LEU A 242 10.74 -6.33 2.58
C LEU A 242 12.26 -6.46 2.76
N PRO A 243 13.06 -5.49 2.31
CA PRO A 243 14.46 -5.37 2.67
C PRO A 243 14.66 -5.19 4.18
N ALA A 244 15.79 -5.65 4.71
CA ALA A 244 16.11 -5.60 6.14
C ALA A 244 16.01 -4.18 6.74
N SER A 245 16.39 -3.14 5.99
CA SER A 245 16.25 -1.73 6.41
C SER A 245 14.79 -1.33 6.67
N ASN A 246 13.89 -1.75 5.79
CA ASN A 246 12.47 -1.44 5.90
C ASN A 246 11.82 -2.28 7.00
N GLN A 247 12.20 -3.56 7.08
CA GLN A 247 11.77 -4.45 8.17
C GLN A 247 12.13 -3.86 9.54
N ALA A 248 13.37 -3.39 9.74
CA ALA A 248 13.81 -2.83 11.02
C ALA A 248 12.99 -1.62 11.48
N THR A 249 12.42 -0.86 10.53
CA THR A 249 11.57 0.30 10.81
C THR A 249 10.14 -0.10 11.21
N ILE A 250 9.60 -1.18 10.64
CA ILE A 250 8.20 -1.59 10.81
C ILE A 250 8.05 -2.62 11.94
N LEU A 251 9.06 -3.46 12.15
CA LEU A 251 9.02 -4.59 13.08
C LEU A 251 8.68 -4.19 14.53
N PRO A 252 9.20 -3.09 15.11
CA PRO A 252 8.82 -2.67 16.46
C PRO A 252 7.32 -2.36 16.57
N SER A 253 6.76 -1.66 15.58
CA SER A 253 5.33 -1.33 15.54
C SER A 253 4.47 -2.58 15.35
N PHE A 254 4.88 -3.50 14.51
CA PHE A 254 4.20 -4.79 14.34
C PHE A 254 4.24 -5.63 15.62
N SER A 255 5.39 -5.68 16.32
CA SER A 255 5.52 -6.40 17.59
C SER A 255 4.61 -5.80 18.67
N ALA A 256 4.53 -4.47 18.76
CA ALA A 256 3.63 -3.79 19.68
C ALA A 256 2.16 -4.12 19.34
N LEU A 257 1.81 -4.11 18.06
CA LEU A 257 0.46 -4.43 17.58
C LEU A 257 0.04 -5.88 17.92
N CYS A 258 0.96 -6.85 17.82
CA CYS A 258 0.70 -8.22 18.26
C CYS A 258 0.42 -8.30 19.76
N ALA A 259 1.18 -7.58 20.60
CA ALA A 259 0.93 -7.54 22.04
C ALA A 259 -0.41 -6.85 22.38
N GLU A 260 -0.75 -5.76 21.67
CA GLU A 260 -2.06 -5.10 21.79
C GLU A 260 -3.21 -6.06 21.42
N PHE A 261 -3.03 -6.85 20.36
CA PHE A 261 -3.99 -7.87 19.95
C PHE A 261 -4.19 -8.96 21.01
N ASP A 262 -3.12 -9.46 21.63
CA ASP A 262 -3.23 -10.46 22.70
C ASP A 262 -4.05 -9.92 23.89
N ILE A 263 -3.84 -8.65 24.25
CA ILE A 263 -4.64 -7.98 25.30
C ILE A 263 -6.12 -7.91 24.90
N VAL A 264 -6.43 -7.51 23.67
CA VAL A 264 -7.82 -7.44 23.18
C VAL A 264 -8.46 -8.83 23.13
N MET A 265 -7.72 -9.86 22.71
CA MET A 265 -8.21 -11.24 22.70
C MET A 265 -8.58 -11.73 24.10
N ASN A 266 -7.73 -11.45 25.09
CA ASN A 266 -8.01 -11.76 26.49
C ASN A 266 -9.26 -11.03 26.99
N LYS A 267 -9.39 -9.73 26.71
CA LYS A 267 -10.59 -8.94 27.05
C LYS A 267 -11.87 -9.45 26.38
N ILE A 268 -11.80 -9.92 25.13
CA ILE A 268 -12.94 -10.54 24.44
C ILE A 268 -13.34 -11.83 25.17
N THR A 269 -12.36 -12.65 25.54
CA THR A 269 -12.59 -13.92 26.24
C THR A 269 -13.20 -13.70 27.62
N GLU A 270 -12.67 -12.75 28.38
CA GLU A 270 -13.24 -12.33 29.68
C GLU A 270 -14.67 -11.81 29.52
N CYS A 271 -14.93 -10.98 28.51
CA CYS A 271 -16.27 -10.46 28.25
C CYS A 271 -17.29 -11.58 27.93
N ILE A 272 -16.88 -12.58 27.15
CA ILE A 272 -17.71 -13.78 26.89
C ILE A 272 -17.92 -14.56 28.18
N LYS A 273 -16.88 -14.75 29.00
CA LYS A 273 -16.99 -15.46 30.27
C LYS A 273 -17.97 -14.78 31.22
N MET A 274 -17.85 -13.46 31.40
CA MET A 274 -18.78 -12.71 32.26
C MET A 274 -20.23 -12.82 31.78
N ASP A 275 -20.46 -12.80 30.47
CA ASP A 275 -21.79 -13.01 29.91
C ASP A 275 -22.34 -14.40 30.26
N CYS A 276 -21.52 -15.44 30.11
CA CYS A 276 -21.89 -16.81 30.47
C CYS A 276 -22.19 -16.94 31.98
N ASP A 277 -21.36 -16.35 32.83
CA ASP A 277 -21.53 -16.36 34.29
C ASP A 277 -22.84 -15.66 34.68
N GLU A 278 -23.18 -14.56 34.01
CA GLU A 278 -24.44 -13.83 34.22
C GLU A 278 -25.66 -14.64 33.76
N ASP A 279 -25.60 -15.27 32.58
CA ASP A 279 -26.67 -16.16 32.11
C ASP A 279 -26.83 -17.38 33.04
N GLN A 280 -25.74 -17.92 33.58
CA GLN A 280 -25.79 -19.00 34.58
C GLN A 280 -26.43 -18.55 35.91
N ARG A 281 -26.08 -17.37 36.42
CA ARG A 281 -26.69 -16.80 37.62
C ARG A 281 -28.20 -16.64 37.45
N ARG A 282 -28.63 -16.12 36.30
CA ARG A 282 -30.05 -15.97 35.97
C ARG A 282 -30.78 -17.30 35.95
N LEU A 283 -30.22 -18.30 35.28
CA LEU A 283 -30.78 -19.66 35.27
C LEU A 283 -30.91 -20.25 36.69
N SER A 284 -29.90 -20.03 37.54
CA SER A 284 -29.95 -20.49 38.94
C SER A 284 -31.09 -19.83 39.73
N VAL A 285 -31.38 -18.56 39.49
CA VAL A 285 -32.52 -17.87 40.12
C VAL A 285 -33.84 -18.48 39.65
N CYS A 286 -34.02 -18.69 38.34
CA CYS A 286 -35.22 -19.31 37.78
C CYS A 286 -35.47 -20.72 38.34
N LEU A 287 -34.40 -21.52 38.46
CA LEU A 287 -34.48 -22.86 39.03
C LEU A 287 -34.85 -22.83 40.51
N HIS A 288 -34.33 -21.85 41.26
CA HIS A 288 -34.68 -21.68 42.67
C HIS A 288 -36.15 -21.27 42.84
N GLU A 289 -36.64 -20.32 42.03
CA GLU A 289 -38.05 -19.91 42.02
C GLU A 289 -38.98 -21.09 41.70
N LEU A 290 -38.63 -21.92 40.71
CA LEU A 290 -39.36 -23.15 40.39
C LEU A 290 -39.38 -24.13 41.57
N ALA A 291 -38.25 -24.32 42.24
CA ALA A 291 -38.18 -25.19 43.41
C ALA A 291 -39.06 -24.67 44.56
N THR A 292 -39.07 -23.34 44.79
CA THR A 292 -39.89 -22.73 45.87
C THR A 292 -41.38 -22.68 45.56
N THR A 293 -41.79 -22.54 44.30
CA THR A 293 -43.21 -22.58 43.90
C THR A 293 -43.81 -23.99 43.96
N LEU A 294 -42.97 -25.03 43.97
CA LEU A 294 -43.36 -26.43 44.16
C LEU A 294 -43.42 -26.88 45.63
N LEU A 295 -42.94 -26.08 46.60
CA LEU A 295 -43.11 -26.38 48.02
C LEU A 295 -44.51 -25.91 48.49
N PRO A 296 -45.38 -26.80 49.01
CA PRO A 296 -46.68 -26.39 49.53
C PRO A 296 -46.51 -25.53 50.79
N SER A 297 -47.33 -24.49 50.93
CA SER A 297 -47.53 -23.71 52.16
C SER A 297 -48.14 -24.58 53.27
N ALA A 298 -47.35 -25.49 53.84
CA ALA A 298 -47.74 -26.31 54.97
C ALA A 298 -47.62 -25.49 56.26
N GLN A 299 -48.54 -24.56 56.50
CA GLN A 299 -48.88 -24.03 57.82
C GLN A 299 -50.02 -22.99 57.70
N GLN A 300 -51.26 -23.42 57.96
CA GLN A 300 -52.27 -22.69 58.74
C GLN A 300 -53.56 -23.51 58.81
N SER A 301 -53.70 -24.32 59.86
CA SER A 301 -54.96 -24.59 60.60
C SER A 301 -54.77 -25.75 61.60
N ALA A 302 -54.03 -25.45 62.66
CA ALA A 302 -54.31 -25.90 64.03
C ALA A 302 -54.43 -24.57 64.79
N THR A 303 -55.40 -24.23 65.63
CA THR A 303 -56.42 -24.90 66.47
C THR A 303 -57.23 -23.73 67.11
N PRO A 304 -58.21 -23.88 68.02
CA PRO A 304 -58.60 -25.04 68.84
C PRO A 304 -59.97 -25.64 68.52
#